data_AF-D0RMX1-F1
#
_entry.id   AF-D0RMX1-F1
#
_cell.length_a   1.000
_cell.length_b   1.000
_cell.length_c   1.000
_cell.angle_alpha   90.00
_cell.angle_beta   90.00
_cell.angle_gamma   90.00
#
_symmetry.space_group_name_H-M   'P 1'
#
loop_
_entity.id
_entity.type
_entity.pdbx_description
1 polymer ?
#
loop_
_entity_poly.entity_id
_entity_poly.type
_entity_poly.pdbx_seq_one_letter_code
_entity_poly.pdbx_strand_id
1 'polypeptide(L)' 'MFKVRVVGKNDEKEARLSEEELQGFVSKFVIDQAKTMGHAKTTILQGKESYHWHLQYLPQGDDKDCQS' A
#
# COMPACT_ATOMS: atom_id res chain seq x y z
N MET A 1 7.38 4.37 -5.79
CA MET A 1 7.37 3.47 -4.61
C MET A 1 6.04 3.63 -3.89
N PHE A 2 5.64 2.72 -3.02
CA PHE A 2 4.38 2.82 -2.27
C PHE A 2 4.62 2.65 -0.77
N LYS A 3 4.02 3.53 0.04
CA LYS A 3 3.80 3.25 1.46
C LYS A 3 2.51 2.46 1.57
N VAL A 4 2.58 1.31 2.25
CA VAL A 4 1.46 0.39 2.39
C VAL A 4 1.22 0.18 3.88
N ARG A 5 0.00 0.47 4.32
CA ARG A 5 -0.48 0.16 5.67
C ARG A 5 -1.52 -0.94 5.57
N VAL A 6 -1.25 -2.07 6.22
CA VAL A 6 -2.14 -3.23 6.28
C VAL A 6 -2.74 -3.27 7.68
N VAL A 7 -4.07 -3.26 7.76
CA VAL A 7 -4.81 -3.29 9.01
C VAL A 7 -5.67 -4.55 9.04
N GLY A 8 -5.33 -5.47 9.92
CA GLY A 8 -6.13 -6.64 10.28
C GLY A 8 -6.92 -6.43 11.56
N LYS A 9 -7.54 -7.50 12.06
CA LYS A 9 -8.38 -7.45 13.27
C LYS A 9 -7.59 -7.11 14.54
N ASN A 10 -6.36 -7.62 14.64
CA ASN A 10 -5.47 -7.43 15.80
C ASN A 10 -4.05 -7.03 15.41
N ASP A 11 -3.77 -6.82 14.13
CA ASP A 11 -2.45 -6.44 13.64
C ASP A 11 -2.54 -5.23 12.73
N GLU A 12 -1.50 -4.40 12.83
CA GLU A 12 -1.26 -3.31 11.92
C GLU A 12 0.20 -3.34 11.50
N LYS A 13 0.46 -3.25 10.21
CA LYS A 13 1.81 -3.23 9.65
C LYS A 13 1.92 -2.13 8.63
N GLU A 14 3.06 -1.44 8.65
CA GLU A 14 3.45 -0.51 7.59
C GLU A 14 4.70 -1.04 6.88
N ALA A 15 4.70 -1.00 5.56
CA ALA A 15 5.82 -1.39 4.73
C ALA A 15 5.96 -0.43 3.54
N ARG A 16 7.17 -0.37 2.98
CA ARG A 16 7.41 0.27 1.68
C ARG A 16 7.59 -0.84 0.66
N LEU A 17 6.77 -0.82 -0.39
CA LEU A 17 6.80 -1.81 -1.45
C LEU A 17 7.01 -1.11 -2.80
N SER A 18 7.78 -1.76 -3.66
CA SER A 18 7.79 -1.48 -5.09
C SER A 18 6.47 -1.89 -5.73
N GLU A 19 6.26 -1.47 -6.97
CA GLU A 19 5.11 -1.91 -7.74
C GLU A 19 5.12 -3.42 -8.01
N GLU A 20 6.29 -3.98 -8.33
CA GLU A 20 6.46 -5.40 -8.62
C GLU A 20 6.10 -6.27 -7.41
N GLU A 21 6.53 -5.86 -6.21
CA GLU A 21 6.14 -6.52 -4.96
C GLU A 21 4.63 -6.41 -4.70
N LEU A 22 4.03 -5.25 -4.96
CA LEU A 22 2.59 -5.03 -4.76
C LEU A 22 1.72 -5.86 -5.69
N GLN A 23 2.16 -6.12 -6.92
CA GLN A 23 1.42 -6.94 -7.89
C GLN A 23 1.20 -8.37 -7.40
N GLY A 24 2.02 -8.86 -6.46
CA GLY A 24 1.82 -10.16 -5.80
C GLY A 24 0.65 -10.20 -4.81
N PHE A 25 0.16 -9.05 -4.35
CA PHE A 25 -0.86 -8.95 -3.30
C PHE A 25 -2.14 -8.26 -3.77
N VAL A 26 -2.02 -7.17 -4.52
CA VAL A 26 -3.17 -6.35 -4.95
C VAL A 26 -3.29 -6.35 -6.47
N SER A 27 -4.53 -6.18 -6.95
CA SER A 27 -4.77 -6.08 -8.39
C SER A 27 -4.10 -4.84 -8.99
N LYS A 28 -3.70 -4.93 -10.25
CA LYS A 28 -3.12 -3.83 -11.02
C LYS A 28 -4.01 -2.57 -11.00
N PHE A 29 -5.33 -2.74 -11.01
CA PHE A 29 -6.28 -1.63 -10.92
C PHE A 29 -6.09 -0.78 -9.65
N VAL A 30 -5.87 -1.42 -8.50
CA VAL A 30 -5.66 -0.70 -7.21
C VAL A 30 -4.33 0.06 -7.23
N ILE A 31 -3.30 -0.52 -7.84
CA ILE A 31 -1.99 0.11 -8.02
C ILE A 31 -2.11 1.35 -8.93
N ASP A 32 -2.79 1.21 -10.07
CA ASP A 32 -3.00 2.29 -11.03
C ASP A 32 -3.86 3.41 -10.42
N GLN A 33 -4.88 3.06 -9.63
CA GLN A 33 -5.67 4.01 -8.87
C GLN A 33 -4.80 4.76 -7.86
N ALA A 34 -3.93 4.07 -7.12
CA ALA A 34 -3.01 4.70 -6.17
C ALA A 34 -2.03 5.65 -6.87
N LYS A 35 -1.52 5.29 -8.05
CA LYS A 35 -0.67 6.20 -8.84
C LYS A 35 -1.39 7.44 -9.31
N THR A 36 -2.63 7.28 -9.76
CA THR A 36 -3.43 8.37 -10.33
C THR A 36 -3.96 9.32 -9.25
N MET A 37 -4.40 8.78 -8.11
CA MET A 37 -5.04 9.53 -7.03
C MET A 37 -4.09 9.84 -5.85
N GLY A 38 -2.85 9.36 -5.91
CA GLY A 38 -1.88 9.40 -4.80
C GLY A 38 -2.15 8.37 -3.69
N HIS A 39 -3.33 7.72 -3.68
CA HIS A 39 -3.69 6.70 -2.70
C HIS A 39 -4.76 5.74 -3.23
N ALA A 40 -4.84 4.54 -2.66
CA ALA A 40 -5.93 3.60 -2.88
C ALA A 40 -6.18 2.77 -1.62
N LYS A 41 -7.37 2.18 -1.52
CA LYS A 41 -7.73 1.25 -0.46
C LYS A 41 -8.31 -0.01 -1.08
N THR A 42 -7.93 -1.16 -0.56
CA THR A 42 -8.53 -2.44 -0.94
C THR A 42 -8.63 -3.37 0.25
N THR A 43 -9.50 -4.36 0.18
CA THR A 43 -9.61 -5.39 1.20
C THR A 43 -9.22 -6.72 0.58
N ILE A 44 -8.27 -7.41 1.22
CA ILE A 44 -7.83 -8.73 0.81
C ILE A 44 -8.35 -9.74 1.83
N LEU A 45 -8.95 -10.82 1.34
CA LEU A 45 -9.37 -11.94 2.18
C LEU A 45 -8.27 -13.00 2.16
N GLN A 46 -7.74 -13.34 3.34
CA GLN A 46 -6.76 -14.41 3.51
C GLN A 46 -7.35 -15.44 4.48
N GLY A 47 -7.87 -16.53 3.91
CA GLY A 47 -8.61 -17.53 4.68
C GLY A 47 -9.90 -16.94 5.27
N LYS A 48 -9.99 -16.90 6.61
CA LYS A 48 -11.13 -16.32 7.35
C LYS A 48 -10.90 -14.88 7.80
N GLU A 49 -9.73 -14.32 7.51
CA GLU A 49 -9.34 -12.98 7.95
C GLU A 49 -9.42 -11.99 6.79
N SER A 50 -9.86 -10.78 7.10
CA SER A 50 -9.90 -9.64 6.18
C SER A 50 -8.84 -8.64 6.56
N TYR A 51 -8.01 -8.27 5.59
CA TYR A 51 -6.97 -7.26 5.74
C TYR A 51 -7.32 -6.04 4.90
N HIS A 52 -7.35 -4.87 5.52
CA HIS A 52 -7.54 -3.60 4.83
C HIS A 52 -6.18 -3.02 4.46
N TRP A 53 -5.93 -2.93 3.15
CA TRP A 53 -4.70 -2.40 2.59
C TRP A 53 -4.93 -0.95 2.18
N HIS A 54 -4.10 -0.06 2.72
CA HIS A 54 -4.07 1.36 2.42
C HIS A 54 -2.77 1.64 1.70
N LEU A 55 -2.86 1.93 0.41
CA LEU A 55 -1.71 2.26 -0.43
C LEU A 55 -1.62 3.78 -0.56
N GLN A 56 -0.41 4.30 -0.44
CA GLN A 56 -0.06 5.67 -0.77
C GLN A 56 1.08 5.62 -1.79
N TYR A 57 0.87 6.22 -2.95
CA TYR A 57 1.90 6.30 -3.97
C TYR A 57 2.88 7.43 -3.65
N LEU A 58 4.17 7.09 -3.66
CA LEU A 58 5.28 8.00 -3.43
C LEU A 58 6.05 8.12 -4.76
N PRO A 59 5.71 9.11 -5.62
CA PRO A 59 6.29 9.27 -6.95
C PRO A 59 7.79 9.61 -6.94
N GLN A 60 8.30 10.23 -5.87
CA GLN A 60 9.71 10.68 -5.78
C GLN A 60 10.56 9.81 -4.84
N GLY A 61 10.03 8.71 -4.30
CA GLY A 61 10.60 8.17 -3.06
C GLY A 61 10.33 9.16 -1.92
N ASP A 62 10.44 8.72 -0.68
CA ASP A 62 10.23 9.60 0.47
C ASP A 62 11.45 10.54 0.56
N ASP A 63 11.42 11.68 -0.13
CA ASP A 63 12.41 12.76 -0.01
C ASP A 63 12.21 13.56 1.30
N LYS A 64 11.91 12.84 2.38
CA LYS A 64 11.91 13.35 3.76
C LYS A 64 13.05 12.74 4.55
N ASP A 65 14.25 12.90 4.00
CA ASP A 65 15.42 13.35 4.76
C ASP A 65 15.51 14.90 4.71
N CYS A 66 14.39 15.60 4.93
CA CYS A 66 14.47 16.99 5.38
C CYS A 66 14.67 16.96 6.88
N GLN A 67 15.93 16.79 7.30
CA GLN A 67 16.39 17.38 8.55
C GLN A 67 16.00 18.86 8.54
N SER A 68 15.12 19.27 9.45
CA SER A 68 14.89 20.68 9.76
C SER A 68 14.56 20.85 11.22
#